data_AF-A0A7I7XL50-F1
#
_entry.id   AF-A0A7I7XL50-F1
#
_cell.length_a   1.000
_cell.length_b   1.000
_cell.length_c   1.000
_cell.angle_alpha   90.00
_cell.angle_beta   90.00
_cell.angle_gamma   90.00
#
_symmetry.space_group_name_H-M   'P 1'
#
loop_
_entity.id
_entity.type
_entity.pdbx_description
1 polymer ?
#
loop_
_entity_poly.entity_id
_entity_poly.type
_entity_poly.pdbx_seq_one_letter_code
_entity_poly.pdbx_strand_id
1 'polypeptide(L)' 'MAERPEDETKRKFREALERKKANAGGGTKHQDGGRKHGPRASGPAESHREFRRKSG' A
#
# COMPACT_ATOMS: atom_id res chain seq x y z
N MET A 1 39.52 6.69 -1.77
CA MET A 1 38.74 7.57 -0.88
C MET A 1 37.42 6.87 -0.61
N ALA A 2 37.28 6.21 0.54
CA ALA A 2 36.02 5.58 0.90
C ALA A 2 35.01 6.71 1.19
N GLU A 3 33.96 6.77 0.38
CA GLU A 3 32.82 7.65 0.58
C GLU A 3 32.29 7.39 1.99
N ARG A 4 32.24 8.43 2.84
CA ARG A 4 31.78 8.29 4.22
C ARG A 4 30.32 7.81 4.16
N PRO A 5 29.82 7.03 5.14
CA PRO A 5 28.43 6.53 5.12
C PRO A 5 27.38 7.66 5.02
N GLU A 6 27.74 8.87 5.45
CA GLU A 6 26.94 10.10 5.29
C GLU A 6 26.86 10.61 3.84
N ASP A 7 27.87 10.36 3.01
CA ASP A 7 27.88 10.72 1.61
C ASP A 7 27.07 9.73 0.77
N GLU A 8 27.16 8.43 1.10
CA GLU A 8 26.35 7.38 0.47
C GLU A 8 24.85 7.58 0.74
N THR A 9 24.49 8.00 1.96
CA THR A 9 23.10 8.29 2.33
C THR A 9 22.58 9.54 1.62
N LYS A 10 23.37 10.61 1.53
CA LYS A 10 23.02 11.81 0.75
C LYS A 10 22.84 11.48 -0.73
N ARG A 11 23.68 10.61 -1.28
CA ARG A 11 23.59 10.16 -2.68
C ARG A 11 22.30 9.40 -2.94
N LYS A 12 21.98 8.40 -2.11
CA LYS A 12 20.73 7.62 -2.19
C LYS A 12 19.49 8.50 -2.01
N PHE A 13 19.55 9.48 -1.11
CA PHE A 13 18.44 10.40 -0.87
C PHE A 13 18.15 11.30 -2.08
N ARG A 14 19.20 11.82 -2.73
CA ARG A 14 19.07 12.60 -3.96
C ARG A 14 18.49 11.76 -5.10
N GLU A 15 18.99 10.54 -5.28
CA GLU A 15 18.48 9.61 -6.30
C GLU A 15 16.99 9.30 -6.09
N ALA A 16 16.58 9.01 -4.84
CA ALA A 16 15.19 8.74 -4.50
C ALA A 16 14.28 9.96 -4.72
N LEU A 17 14.75 11.17 -4.42
CA LEU A 17 14.01 12.40 -4.67
C LEU A 17 13.79 12.64 -6.16
N GLU A 18 14.82 12.47 -6.98
CA GLU A 18 14.71 12.64 -8.43
C GLU A 18 13.80 11.58 -9.05
N ARG A 19 13.89 10.31 -8.60
CA ARG A 19 12.95 9.25 -8.99
C ARG A 19 11.51 9.62 -8.62
N LYS A 20 11.27 10.17 -7.43
CA LYS A 20 9.91 10.57 -7.00
C LYS A 20 9.38 11.74 -7.84
N LYS A 21 10.20 12.75 -8.12
CA LYS A 21 9.80 13.90 -8.97
C LYS A 21 9.53 13.47 -10.41
N ALA A 22 10.37 12.60 -10.98
CA ALA A 22 10.17 12.05 -12.31
C ALA A 22 8.86 11.25 -12.42
N ASN A 23 8.48 10.52 -11.36
CA ASN A 23 7.22 9.79 -11.29
C ASN A 23 6.02 10.65 -10.81
N ALA A 24 6.24 11.90 -10.38
CA ALA A 24 5.17 12.78 -9.90
C ALA A 24 4.29 13.34 -11.03
N GLY A 25 4.81 13.42 -12.26
CA GLY A 25 4.04 13.83 -13.44
C GLY A 25 3.23 12.70 -14.10
N GLY A 26 3.48 11.45 -13.70
CA GLY A 26 2.85 10.25 -14.25
C GLY A 26 2.19 9.41 -13.17
N GLY A 27 1.74 10.04 -12.07
CA GLY A 27 0.88 9.40 -11.09
C GLY A 27 -0.26 8.74 -11.86
N THR A 28 -0.24 7.41 -11.88
CA THR A 28 -1.25 6.58 -12.51
C THR A 28 -2.61 7.23 -12.21
N LYS A 29 -3.31 7.72 -13.23
CA LYS A 29 -4.73 8.04 -13.04
C LYS A 29 -5.28 6.73 -12.48
N HIS A 30 -5.74 6.73 -11.23
CA HIS A 30 -6.32 5.57 -10.58
C HIS A 30 -7.64 5.23 -11.29
N GLN A 31 -7.56 4.82 -12.57
CA GLN A 31 -8.61 4.25 -13.38
C GLN A 31 -8.87 2.80 -12.95
N ASP A 32 -8.05 2.25 -12.04
CA ASP A 32 -8.37 1.05 -11.27
C ASP A 32 -9.43 1.32 -10.18
N GLY A 33 -9.91 2.57 -10.06
CA GLY A 33 -11.23 2.89 -9.50
C GLY A 33 -12.39 2.38 -10.37
N GLY A 34 -12.10 1.77 -11.52
CA GLY A 34 -13.03 1.01 -12.34
C GLY A 34 -13.52 -0.25 -11.60
N ARG A 35 -14.58 -0.08 -10.80
CA ARG A 35 -15.52 -1.14 -10.39
C ARG A 35 -14.88 -2.37 -9.72
N LYS A 36 -14.04 -2.19 -8.70
CA LYS A 36 -13.77 -3.28 -7.74
C LYS A 36 -14.89 -3.48 -6.71
N HIS A 37 -16.02 -2.81 -6.90
CA HIS A 37 -17.30 -3.09 -6.27
C HIS A 37 -18.35 -3.32 -7.36
N GLY A 38 -18.29 -4.48 -8.02
CA GLY A 38 -19.48 -5.03 -8.67
C GLY A 38 -20.55 -5.36 -7.62
N PRO A 39 -21.76 -5.79 -8.00
CA PRO A 39 -22.88 -6.09 -7.10
C PRO A 39 -22.66 -7.37 -6.26
N ARG A 40 -21.41 -7.68 -5.93
CA ARG A 40 -21.08 -8.50 -4.77
C ARG A 40 -21.13 -7.59 -3.54
N ALA A 41 -22.32 -7.04 -3.29
CA ALA A 41 -22.73 -6.77 -1.92
C ALA A 41 -22.45 -8.07 -1.17
N SER A 42 -21.68 -7.98 -0.09
CA SER A 42 -21.46 -9.09 0.83
C SER A 42 -22.78 -9.81 0.99
N GLY A 43 -22.87 -11.06 0.50
CA GLY A 43 -24.07 -11.87 0.69
C GLY A 43 -24.41 -11.92 2.19
N PRO A 44 -25.66 -12.24 2.56
CA PRO A 44 -26.05 -12.28 3.96
C PRO A 44 -24.99 -13.06 4.74
N ALA A 45 -24.39 -12.41 5.73
CA ALA A 45 -23.28 -12.96 6.50
C ALA A 45 -23.83 -14.05 7.43
N GLU A 46 -24.12 -15.23 6.87
CA GLU A 46 -24.63 -16.40 7.60
C GLU A 46 -23.50 -17.12 8.38
N SER A 47 -22.53 -16.38 8.92
CA SER A 47 -21.50 -16.96 9.78
C SER A 47 -21.42 -16.20 11.09
N HIS A 48 -22.43 -16.37 11.93
CA HIS A 48 -22.32 -16.08 13.35
C HIS A 48 -21.56 -17.23 14.00
N ARG A 49 -20.27 -17.01 14.29
CA ARG A 49 -19.47 -17.94 15.08
C ARG A 49 -19.81 -17.76 16.56
N GLU A 50 -20.73 -18.56 17.07
CA GLU A 50 -21.03 -18.58 18.49
C GLU A 50 -19.89 -19.26 19.25
N PHE A 51 -19.17 -18.47 20.06
CA PHE A 51 -18.18 -19.00 20.98
C PHE A 51 -18.91 -19.80 22.06
N ARG A 52 -18.72 -21.13 22.05
CA ARG A 52 -19.07 -21.98 23.20
C ARG A 52 -18.18 -21.59 24.37
N ARG A 53 -18.67 -20.71 25.23
CA ARG A 53 -18.01 -20.35 26.48
C ARG A 53 -17.93 -21.61 27.36
N LYS A 54 -16.70 -21.95 27.80
CA LYS A 54 -16.46 -23.06 28.71
C LYS A 54 -16.97 -22.68 30.10
N SER A 55 -18.19 -23.08 30.42
CA SER A 55 -18.62 -23.71 31.68
C SER A 55 -20.14 -23.65 31.77
N GLY A 56 -20.77 -24.82 31.67
CA GLY A 56 -21.81 -25.18 32.62
C GLY A 56 -21.14 -25.78 33.84
#